data_AF-A0A165WGC6-F1
#
_entry.id   AF-A0A165WGC6-F1
#
_cell.length_a   1.000
_cell.length_b   1.000
_cell.length_c   1.000
_cell.angle_alpha   90.00
_cell.angle_beta   90.00
_cell.angle_gamma   90.00
#
_symmetry.space_group_name_H-M   'P 1'
#
loop_
_entity.id
_entity.type
_entity.pdbx_description
1 polymer ?
#
loop_
_entity_poly.entity_id
_entity_poly.type
_entity_poly.pdbx_seq_one_letter_code
_entity_poly.pdbx_strand_id
1 'polypeptide(L)' 'LEYLPPYSPDLNPIEESFSCFKAWIKRNNAEVRAAMDESTQAAQAMLGKAYVLAVDGEKAEGWFGDSGYLFE' A
#
# COMPACT_ATOMS: atom_id res chain seq x y z
N LEU A 1 10.42 11.98 15.37
CA LEU A 1 9.33 11.00 15.53
C LEU A 1 8.07 11.81 15.69
N GLU A 2 7.08 11.61 14.81
CA GLU A 2 5.76 12.21 14.93
C GLU A 2 4.86 11.23 15.69
N TYR A 3 4.12 11.71 16.69
CA TYR A 3 3.20 10.89 17.47
C TYR A 3 1.76 11.23 17.09
N LEU A 4 1.05 10.24 16.56
CA LEU A 4 -0.35 10.41 16.17
C LEU A 4 -1.28 10.21 17.36
N PRO A 5 -2.40 10.96 17.43
CA PRO A 5 -3.48 10.65 18.36
C PRO A 5 -4.04 9.24 18.11
N PRO A 6 -4.61 8.59 19.14
CA PRO A 6 -5.28 7.30 18.96
C PRO A 6 -6.38 7.38 17.90
N TYR A 7 -6.47 6.35 17.05
CA TYR A 7 -7.48 6.24 15.99
C TYR A 7 -7.47 7.40 14.98
N SER A 8 -6.29 7.89 14.61
CA SER A 8 -6.11 8.89 13.53
C SER A 8 -5.52 8.26 12.26
N PRO A 9 -6.22 7.34 11.58
CA PRO A 9 -5.74 6.76 10.33
C PRO A 9 -5.58 7.81 9.23
N ASP A 10 -6.40 8.87 9.26
CA ASP A 10 -6.37 9.98 8.30
C ASP A 10 -5.07 10.80 8.38
N LEU A 11 -4.28 10.65 9.45
CA LEU A 11 -2.98 11.32 9.62
C LEU A 11 -1.81 10.38 9.28
N ASN A 12 -2.09 9.20 8.74
CA ASN A 12 -1.08 8.19 8.43
C ASN A 12 -1.09 7.83 6.93
N PRO A 13 -0.13 8.32 6.13
CA PRO A 13 -0.08 8.11 4.68
C PRO A 13 -0.01 6.63 4.27
N ILE A 14 0.39 5.76 5.21
CA ILE A 14 0.45 4.33 4.98
C ILE A 14 -0.94 3.74 4.68
N GLU A 15 -2.01 4.33 5.22
CA GLU A 15 -3.37 3.80 5.06
C GLU A 15 -3.82 3.83 3.58
N GLU A 16 -3.53 4.93 2.88
CA GLU A 16 -3.82 5.07 1.45
C GLU A 16 -2.94 4.17 0.58
N SER A 17 -1.65 4.04 0.95
CA SER A 17 -0.75 3.07 0.34
C SER A 17 -1.28 1.64 0.44
N PHE A 18 -1.69 1.20 1.63
CA PHE A 18 -2.31 -0.11 1.84
C PHE A 18 -3.65 -0.24 1.11
N SER A 19 -4.43 0.83 1.00
CA SER A 19 -5.67 0.84 0.22
C SER A 19 -5.40 0.53 -1.26
N CYS A 20 -4.44 1.23 -1.88
CA CYS A 20 -4.03 1.00 -3.26
C CYS A 20 -3.47 -0.42 -3.48
N PHE A 21 -2.61 -0.88 -2.57
CA PHE A 21 -2.05 -2.23 -2.59
C PHE A 21 -3.14 -3.31 -2.52
N LYS A 22 -4.09 -3.19 -1.57
CA LYS A 22 -5.24 -4.10 -1.46
C LYS A 22 -6.11 -4.08 -2.71
N ALA A 23 -6.33 -2.90 -3.31
CA ALA A 23 -7.11 -2.79 -4.54
C ALA A 23 -6.43 -3.51 -5.71
N TRP A 24 -5.11 -3.43 -5.83
CA TRP A 24 -4.34 -4.18 -6.83
C TRP A 24 -4.46 -5.69 -6.60
N ILE A 25 -4.30 -6.17 -5.37
CA ILE A 25 -4.43 -7.59 -5.02
C ILE A 25 -5.82 -8.11 -5.40
N LYS A 26 -6.89 -7.37 -5.06
CA LYS A 26 -8.27 -7.76 -5.39
C LYS A 26 -8.49 -7.89 -6.89
N ARG A 27 -7.93 -6.98 -7.69
CA ARG A 27 -8.01 -7.01 -9.16
C ARG A 27 -7.24 -8.20 -9.77
N ASN A 28 -6.15 -8.62 -9.14
CA ASN A 28 -5.28 -9.69 -9.60
C ASN A 28 -5.40 -10.97 -8.76
N ASN A 29 -6.55 -11.19 -8.13
CA ASN A 29 -6.72 -12.22 -7.09
C ASN A 29 -6.36 -13.64 -7.54
N ALA A 30 -6.61 -13.98 -8.81
CA ALA A 30 -6.25 -15.31 -9.34
C ALA A 30 -4.74 -15.55 -9.34
N GLU A 31 -3.95 -14.59 -9.86
CA GLU A 31 -2.49 -14.65 -9.88
C GLU A 31 -1.91 -14.65 -8.47
N VAL A 32 -2.47 -13.81 -7.60
CA VAL A 32 -2.04 -13.74 -6.20
C VAL A 32 -2.29 -15.07 -5.51
N ARG A 33 -3.46 -15.69 -5.67
CA ARG A 33 -3.74 -17.01 -5.06
C ARG A 33 -2.84 -18.10 -5.62
N ALA A 34 -2.59 -18.13 -6.93
CA ALA A 34 -1.67 -19.10 -7.52
C ALA A 34 -0.26 -19.00 -6.90
N ALA A 35 0.25 -17.78 -6.70
CA ALA A 35 1.54 -17.57 -6.05
C ALA A 35 1.54 -17.96 -4.55
N MET A 36 0.41 -17.78 -3.86
CA MET A 36 0.25 -18.18 -2.46
C MET A 36 0.24 -19.71 -2.29
N ASP A 37 -0.35 -20.43 -3.24
CA ASP A 37 -0.42 -21.88 -3.23
C ASP A 37 0.92 -22.53 -3.63
N GLU A 38 1.75 -21.82 -4.41
CA GLU A 38 3.04 -22.33 -4.91
C GLU A 38 4.10 -22.42 -3.81
N SER A 39 4.44 -21.28 -3.16
CA SER A 39 5.41 -21.25 -2.07
C SER A 39 5.43 -19.90 -1.36
N THR A 40 6.00 -19.84 -0.16
CA THR A 40 6.27 -18.57 0.55
C THR A 40 7.10 -17.60 -0.29
N GLN A 41 8.08 -18.10 -1.05
CA GLN A 41 8.94 -17.25 -1.88
C GLN A 41 8.16 -16.65 -3.06
N ALA A 42 7.32 -17.45 -3.72
CA ALA A 42 6.45 -16.98 -4.80
C ALA A 42 5.43 -15.95 -4.27
N ALA A 43 4.82 -16.21 -3.12
CA ALA A 43 3.93 -15.28 -2.44
C ALA A 43 4.61 -13.94 -2.14
N GLN A 44 5.81 -13.96 -1.56
CA GLN A 44 6.59 -12.76 -1.26
C GLN A 44 6.95 -11.98 -2.53
N ALA A 45 7.39 -12.67 -3.59
CA ALA A 45 7.69 -12.04 -4.88
C ALA A 45 6.45 -11.39 -5.50
N MET A 46 5.30 -12.07 -5.46
CA MET A 46 4.04 -11.55 -5.98
C MET A 46 3.55 -10.33 -5.20
N LEU A 47 3.61 -10.37 -3.85
CA LEU A 47 3.26 -9.22 -3.02
C LEU A 47 4.20 -8.03 -3.24
N GLY A 48 5.51 -8.29 -3.40
CA GLY A 48 6.48 -7.26 -3.75
C GLY A 48 6.19 -6.59 -5.10
N LYS A 49 5.92 -7.40 -6.13
CA LYS A 49 5.48 -6.93 -7.46
C LYS A 49 4.20 -6.10 -7.35
N ALA A 50 3.20 -6.61 -6.62
CA ALA A 50 1.93 -5.93 -6.41
C ALA A 50 2.11 -4.55 -5.76
N TYR A 51 3.00 -4.43 -4.78
CA TYR A 51 3.31 -3.15 -4.13
C TYR A 51 3.95 -2.16 -5.12
N VAL A 52 5.01 -2.58 -5.82
CA VAL A 52 5.72 -1.72 -6.80
C VAL A 52 4.81 -1.24 -7.94
N LEU A 53 3.83 -2.06 -8.35
CA LEU A 53 2.88 -1.69 -9.40
C LEU A 53 1.70 -0.84 -8.89
N ALA A 54 1.36 -0.93 -7.61
CA ALA A 54 0.24 -0.20 -7.04
C ALA A 54 0.64 1.18 -6.52
N VAL A 55 1.86 1.29 -5.99
CA VAL A 55 2.38 2.45 -5.27
C VAL A 55 3.49 3.11 -6.07
N ASP A 56 3.28 4.38 -6.45
CA ASP A 56 4.26 5.21 -7.14
C ASP A 56 4.53 6.51 -6.37
N GLY A 57 5.54 7.27 -6.79
CA GLY A 57 5.99 8.47 -6.09
C GLY A 57 4.97 9.61 -6.10
N GLU A 58 4.21 9.77 -7.18
CA GLU A 58 3.20 10.84 -7.30
C GLU A 58 2.04 10.61 -6.32
N LYS A 59 1.58 9.35 -6.22
CA LYS A 59 0.59 8.98 -5.21
C LYS A 59 1.11 9.19 -3.79
N ALA A 60 2.36 8.81 -3.52
CA ALA A 60 2.95 8.96 -2.20
C ALA A 60 2.96 10.43 -1.77
N GLU A 61 3.38 11.34 -2.67
CA GLU A 61 3.32 12.79 -2.42
C GLU A 61 1.90 13.25 -2.09
N GLY A 62 0.90 12.83 -2.89
CA GLY A 62 -0.51 13.10 -2.62
C GLY A 62 -0.95 12.69 -1.21
N TRP A 63 -0.63 11.46 -0.79
CA TRP A 63 -1.03 10.93 0.52
C TRP A 63 -0.37 11.64 1.71
N PHE A 64 0.88 12.11 1.54
CA PHE A 64 1.50 12.98 2.55
C PHE A 64 0.78 14.33 2.63
N GLY A 65 0.27 14.86 1.51
CA GLY A 65 -0.59 16.05 1.49
C GLY A 65 -1.94 15.81 2.17
N ASP A 66 -2.63 14.71 1.83
CA ASP A 66 -3.92 14.33 2.41
C ASP A 66 -3.81 14.10 3.93
N SER A 67 -2.67 13.61 4.40
CA SER A 67 -2.36 13.46 5.83
C SER A 67 -1.85 14.73 6.52
N GLY A 68 -1.76 15.86 5.81
CA GLY A 68 -1.38 17.16 6.37
C GLY A 68 0.12 17.40 6.58
N TYR A 69 1.00 16.63 5.93
CA TYR A 69 2.46 16.78 6.04
C TYR A 69 3.10 17.68 5.00
N LEU A 70 2.38 17.99 3.91
CA LEU A 70 2.84 18.97 2.93
C LEU A 70 2.27 20.34 3.30
N PHE A 71 3.16 21.31 3.47
CA PHE A 71 2.80 22.72 3.63
C PHE A 71 3.07 23.42 2.28
N GLU A 72 2.05 24.07 1.72
CA GLU A 72 2.25 25.03 0.62
C GLU A 72 3.05 26.26 1.08
#